data_AF-A0A5H2Y0S8-F1
#
_entry.id   AF-A0A5H2Y0S8-F1
#
_cell.length_a   1.000
_cell.length_b   1.000
_cell.length_c   1.000
_cell.angle_alpha   90.00
_cell.angle_beta   90.00
_cell.angle_gamma   90.00
#
_symmetry.space_group_name_H-M   'P 1'
#
loop_
_entity.id
_entity.type
_entity.pdbx_description
1 polymer ?
#
loop_
_entity_poly.entity_id
_entity_poly.type
_entity_poly.pdbx_seq_one_letter_code
_entity_poly.pdbx_strand_id
1 'polypeptide(L)'
;MTSKFITTIEIIILLVALLLGGLWISDPDGNYEPILVFLGFTLTVLEVVKRKSKANVKSEDVKPKQHARRYLDQPHQVHFIQSLPRLKKVAEESSQQLWDSGITANMRQGSYDLIDFLKDNWVKLAEFYPPLHFDGKEPRDYISEYTKNRFSFHRANLEPNGPGTGGSIVHVMVGGDVIADLEKMIEETVCTLSLNSDSIEFTEWKQQWRGKA
;
A
#
# COMPACT_ATOMS: atom_id res chain seq x y z
N MET A 1 -27.80 1.38 5.70
CA MET A 1 -29.03 0.59 5.41
C MET A 1 -29.08 0.01 3.99
N THR A 2 -28.20 0.45 3.06
CA THR A 2 -28.26 0.20 1.61
C THR A 2 -27.67 -1.14 1.12
N SER A 3 -26.62 -1.67 1.76
CA SER A 3 -25.93 -2.91 1.30
C SER A 3 -26.80 -4.17 1.36
N LYS A 4 -27.59 -4.33 2.44
CA LYS A 4 -28.47 -5.49 2.63
C LYS A 4 -29.60 -5.52 1.59
N PHE A 5 -30.17 -4.35 1.28
CA PHE A 5 -31.24 -4.19 0.30
C PHE A 5 -30.77 -4.53 -1.14
N ILE A 6 -29.59 -4.05 -1.53
CA ILE A 6 -28.98 -4.37 -2.84
C ILE A 6 -28.73 -5.88 -2.99
N THR A 7 -28.28 -6.54 -1.91
CA THR A 7 -28.01 -7.98 -1.91
C THR A 7 -29.31 -8.80 -2.01
N THR A 8 -30.40 -8.34 -1.39
CA THR A 8 -31.71 -8.98 -1.52
C THR A 8 -32.25 -8.91 -2.96
N ILE A 9 -32.09 -7.77 -3.63
CA ILE A 9 -32.51 -7.58 -5.03
C ILE A 9 -31.72 -8.49 -5.97
N GLU A 10 -30.41 -8.60 -5.77
CA GLU A 10 -29.52 -9.48 -6.55
C GLU A 10 -29.96 -10.95 -6.49
N ILE A 11 -30.29 -11.44 -5.29
CA ILE A 11 -30.77 -12.82 -5.09
C ILE A 11 -32.10 -13.06 -5.84
N ILE A 12 -33.01 -12.09 -5.80
CA ILE A 12 -34.30 -12.20 -6.50
C ILE A 12 -34.09 -12.28 -8.02
N ILE A 13 -33.22 -11.42 -8.57
CA ILE A 13 -32.91 -11.41 -10.01
C ILE A 13 -32.29 -12.74 -10.45
N LEU A 14 -31.39 -13.32 -9.65
CA LEU A 14 -30.78 -14.62 -9.94
C LEU A 14 -31.80 -15.77 -9.90
N LEU A 15 -32.73 -15.75 -8.94
CA LEU A 15 -33.80 -16.76 -8.86
C LEU A 15 -34.76 -16.68 -10.07
N VAL A 16 -35.10 -15.47 -10.51
CA VAL A 16 -35.93 -15.25 -11.71
C VAL A 16 -35.18 -15.71 -12.97
N ALA A 17 -33.89 -15.41 -13.10
CA ALA A 17 -33.09 -15.86 -14.24
C ALA A 17 -32.99 -17.41 -14.30
N LEU A 18 -32.82 -18.08 -13.15
CA LEU A 18 -32.82 -19.54 -13.07
C LEU A 18 -34.16 -20.16 -13.46
N LEU A 19 -35.28 -19.57 -13.01
CA LEU A 19 -36.62 -20.03 -13.39
C LEU A 19 -36.85 -19.89 -14.90
N LEU A 20 -36.50 -18.74 -15.49
CA LEU A 20 -36.64 -18.51 -16.93
C LEU A 20 -35.72 -19.42 -17.75
N GLY A 21 -34.50 -19.69 -17.28
CA GLY A 21 -33.61 -20.66 -17.91
C GLY A 21 -34.18 -22.09 -17.88
N GLY A 22 -34.82 -22.49 -16.77
CA GLY A 22 -35.51 -23.78 -16.67
C GLY A 22 -36.74 -23.89 -17.58
N LEU A 23 -37.49 -22.80 -17.73
CA LEU A 23 -38.63 -22.73 -18.66
C LEU A 23 -38.18 -22.82 -20.12
N TRP A 24 -37.09 -22.15 -20.48
CA TRP A 24 -36.52 -22.21 -21.83
C TRP A 24 -36.08 -23.63 -22.24
N ILE A 25 -35.61 -24.44 -21.29
CA ILE A 25 -35.29 -25.87 -21.55
C ILE A 25 -36.55 -26.67 -21.87
N SER A 26 -37.70 -26.30 -21.29
CA SER A 26 -38.98 -27.01 -21.47
C SER A 26 -39.78 -26.49 -22.66
N ASP A 27 -39.60 -25.23 -23.02
CA ASP A 27 -40.28 -24.53 -24.12
C ASP A 27 -39.26 -23.62 -24.86
N PRO A 28 -38.46 -24.18 -25.80
CA PRO A 28 -37.38 -23.46 -26.44
C PRO A 28 -37.84 -22.39 -27.44
N ASP A 29 -39.10 -22.46 -27.90
CA ASP A 29 -39.69 -21.48 -28.82
C ASP A 29 -40.21 -20.22 -28.11
N GLY A 30 -40.19 -20.21 -26.78
CA GLY A 30 -40.59 -19.05 -25.98
C GLY A 30 -39.56 -17.91 -26.01
N ASN A 31 -40.05 -16.67 -25.96
CA ASN A 31 -39.23 -15.46 -26.09
C ASN A 31 -38.52 -15.05 -24.78
N TYR A 32 -37.72 -15.96 -24.22
CA TYR A 32 -37.03 -15.77 -22.93
C TYR A 32 -35.65 -15.10 -23.07
N GLU A 33 -35.03 -15.15 -24.26
CA GLU A 33 -33.69 -14.63 -24.50
C GLU A 33 -33.53 -13.13 -24.21
N PRO A 34 -34.43 -12.22 -24.66
CA PRO A 34 -34.27 -10.78 -24.40
C PRO A 34 -34.36 -10.46 -22.90
N ILE A 35 -35.18 -11.23 -22.16
CA ILE A 35 -35.38 -11.05 -20.72
C ILE A 35 -34.13 -11.48 -19.96
N LEU A 36 -33.53 -12.63 -20.31
CA LEU A 36 -32.30 -13.11 -19.70
C LEU A 36 -31.11 -12.16 -19.92
N VAL A 37 -30.99 -11.60 -21.13
CA VAL A 37 -29.96 -10.58 -21.44
C VAL A 37 -30.15 -9.32 -20.60
N PHE A 38 -31.40 -8.86 -20.45
CA PHE A 38 -31.70 -7.70 -19.62
C PHE A 38 -31.37 -7.95 -18.14
N LEU A 39 -31.74 -9.11 -17.59
CA LEU A 39 -31.41 -9.50 -16.22
C LEU A 39 -29.88 -9.56 -16.01
N GLY A 40 -29.14 -10.11 -16.97
CA GLY A 40 -27.68 -10.12 -16.95
C GLY A 40 -27.08 -8.71 -16.88
N PHE A 41 -27.58 -7.78 -17.68
CA PHE A 41 -27.13 -6.38 -17.63
C PHE A 41 -27.44 -5.73 -16.28
N THR A 42 -28.64 -5.95 -15.72
CA THR A 42 -29.00 -5.37 -14.41
C THR A 42 -28.09 -5.86 -13.27
N LEU A 43 -27.64 -7.11 -13.31
CA LEU A 43 -26.66 -7.64 -12.34
C LEU A 43 -25.32 -6.91 -12.42
N THR A 44 -24.82 -6.65 -13.63
CA THR A 44 -23.56 -5.91 -13.80
C THR A 44 -23.65 -4.48 -13.29
N VAL A 45 -24.79 -3.81 -13.48
CA VAL A 45 -25.02 -2.46 -12.95
C VAL A 45 -25.11 -2.47 -11.42
N LEU A 46 -25.82 -3.44 -10.84
CA LEU A 46 -25.89 -3.63 -9.38
C LEU A 46 -24.52 -3.88 -8.76
N GLU A 47 -23.68 -4.69 -9.39
CA GLU A 47 -22.30 -4.97 -8.99
C GLU A 47 -21.46 -3.68 -8.95
N VAL A 48 -21.54 -2.83 -9.98
CA VAL A 48 -20.84 -1.54 -10.06
C VAL A 48 -21.33 -0.57 -8.97
N VAL A 49 -22.65 -0.50 -8.75
CA VAL A 49 -23.26 0.34 -7.70
C VAL A 49 -22.82 -0.13 -6.32
N LYS A 50 -22.80 -1.45 -6.07
CA LYS A 50 -22.33 -2.07 -4.82
C LYS A 50 -20.85 -1.78 -4.58
N ARG A 51 -20.01 -1.81 -5.61
CA ARG A 51 -18.58 -1.44 -5.53
C ARG A 51 -18.41 0.03 -5.18
N LYS A 52 -19.14 0.95 -5.84
CA LYS A 52 -19.12 2.38 -5.51
C LYS A 52 -19.63 2.67 -4.10
N SER A 53 -20.71 2.01 -3.67
CA SER A 53 -21.24 2.16 -2.31
C SER A 53 -20.26 1.63 -1.25
N LYS A 54 -19.61 0.49 -1.47
CA LYS A 54 -18.55 -0.02 -0.58
C LYS A 54 -17.33 0.90 -0.53
N ALA A 55 -16.96 1.51 -1.66
CA ALA A 55 -15.88 2.49 -1.72
C ALA A 55 -16.24 3.76 -0.93
N ASN A 56 -17.47 4.24 -1.05
CA ASN A 56 -17.94 5.46 -0.37
C ASN A 56 -18.16 5.24 1.15
N VAL A 57 -18.64 4.06 1.54
CA VAL A 57 -18.74 3.68 2.97
C VAL A 57 -17.36 3.49 3.61
N LYS A 58 -16.35 3.03 2.84
CA LYS A 58 -14.96 3.01 3.34
C LYS A 58 -14.37 4.40 3.59
N SER A 59 -14.84 5.43 2.89
CA SER A 59 -14.38 6.81 3.07
C SER A 59 -15.12 7.58 4.16
N GLU A 60 -16.39 7.28 4.44
CA GLU A 60 -17.19 8.04 5.42
C GLU A 60 -17.11 7.50 6.87
N ASP A 61 -16.79 6.22 7.08
CA ASP A 61 -16.95 5.56 8.40
C ASP A 61 -15.65 5.39 9.22
N VAL A 62 -14.51 5.94 8.75
CA VAL A 62 -13.25 5.91 9.50
C VAL A 62 -13.10 7.24 10.23
N LYS A 63 -13.54 7.31 11.50
CA LYS A 63 -12.92 8.27 12.42
C LYS A 63 -11.41 8.00 12.37
N PRO A 64 -10.56 8.98 12.03
CA PRO A 64 -9.12 8.76 11.96
C PRO A 64 -8.68 8.17 13.28
N LYS A 65 -8.01 7.01 13.24
CA LYS A 65 -7.35 6.48 14.43
C LYS A 65 -6.23 7.46 14.72
N GLN A 66 -6.52 8.46 15.54
CA GLN A 66 -5.50 9.37 16.05
C GLN A 66 -4.41 8.51 16.68
N HIS A 67 -3.29 8.37 15.97
CA HIS A 67 -2.09 7.79 16.53
C HIS A 67 -1.62 8.71 17.66
N ALA A 68 -1.05 8.13 18.71
CA ALA A 68 -0.53 8.91 19.83
C ALA A 68 0.62 9.80 19.32
N ARG A 69 0.40 11.11 19.31
CA ARG A 69 1.40 12.08 18.82
C ARG A 69 2.63 12.06 19.72
N ARG A 70 3.81 12.00 19.10
CA ARG A 70 5.11 12.21 19.73
C ARG A 70 5.53 13.67 19.67
N TYR A 71 6.40 14.05 20.58
CA TYR A 71 6.92 15.39 20.76
C TYR A 71 8.43 15.34 20.92
N LEU A 72 9.10 16.33 20.30
CA LEU A 72 10.56 16.43 20.26
C LEU A 72 11.17 16.88 21.59
N ASP A 73 10.37 17.48 22.47
CA ASP A 73 10.76 17.90 23.82
C ASP A 73 10.86 16.73 24.81
N GLN A 74 10.43 15.53 24.44
CA GLN A 74 10.50 14.33 25.26
C GLN A 74 11.71 13.46 24.86
N PRO A 75 12.78 13.39 25.68
CA PRO A 75 14.04 12.72 25.30
C PRO A 75 13.86 11.24 24.92
N HIS A 76 12.97 10.52 25.61
CA HIS A 76 12.69 9.11 25.35
C HIS A 76 12.06 8.87 23.97
N GLN A 77 11.37 9.87 23.41
CA GLN A 77 10.75 9.78 22.09
C GLN A 77 11.78 10.04 20.99
N VAL A 78 12.73 10.96 21.24
CA VAL A 78 13.85 11.26 20.32
C VAL A 78 14.85 10.10 20.22
N HIS A 79 15.04 9.32 21.29
CA HIS A 79 15.91 8.12 21.25
C HIS A 79 15.54 7.14 20.11
N PHE A 80 14.27 7.06 19.74
CA PHE A 80 13.86 6.28 18.56
C PHE A 80 14.56 6.78 17.28
N ILE A 81 14.53 8.10 17.03
CA ILE A 81 15.17 8.72 15.86
C ILE A 81 16.67 8.41 15.86
N GLN A 82 17.33 8.62 17.01
CA GLN A 82 18.75 8.35 17.18
C GLN A 82 19.12 6.88 16.95
N SER A 83 18.21 5.95 17.25
CA SER A 83 18.44 4.50 17.06
C SER A 83 18.28 4.01 15.61
N LEU A 84 17.65 4.80 14.73
CA LEU A 84 17.31 4.36 13.37
C LEU A 84 18.51 3.86 12.54
N PRO A 85 19.68 4.52 12.51
CA PRO A 85 20.82 4.03 11.75
C PRO A 85 21.27 2.64 12.18
N ARG A 86 21.31 2.39 13.50
CA ARG A 86 21.66 1.08 14.04
C ARG A 86 20.61 0.03 13.69
N LEU A 87 19.32 0.37 13.82
CA LEU A 87 18.23 -0.56 13.49
C LEU A 87 18.23 -0.91 12.00
N LYS A 88 18.46 0.07 11.13
CA LYS A 88 18.60 -0.13 9.68
C LYS A 88 19.73 -1.11 9.38
N LYS A 89 20.91 -0.90 9.96
CA LYS A 89 22.06 -1.79 9.75
C LYS A 89 21.74 -3.26 10.04
N VAL A 90 21.02 -3.53 11.13
CA VAL A 90 20.61 -4.91 11.48
C VAL A 90 19.61 -5.49 10.45
N ALA A 91 18.67 -4.67 9.97
CA ALA A 91 17.73 -5.08 8.93
C ALA A 91 18.43 -5.32 7.58
N GLU A 92 19.40 -4.48 7.22
CA GLU A 92 20.25 -4.64 6.03
C GLU A 92 21.07 -5.92 6.12
N GLU A 93 21.74 -6.21 7.25
CA GLU A 93 22.52 -7.44 7.44
C GLU A 93 21.67 -8.70 7.24
N SER A 94 20.41 -8.67 7.69
CA SER A 94 19.46 -9.77 7.48
C SER A 94 19.06 -9.89 6.00
N SER A 95 18.84 -8.76 5.33
CA SER A 95 18.45 -8.71 3.91
C SER A 95 19.61 -9.09 2.98
N GLN A 96 20.85 -8.76 3.37
CA GLN A 96 22.07 -9.07 2.63
C GLN A 96 22.25 -10.57 2.43
N GLN A 97 21.93 -11.40 3.43
CA GLN A 97 21.98 -12.87 3.31
C GLN A 97 21.08 -13.39 2.18
N LEU A 98 19.94 -12.75 1.97
CA LEU A 98 19.01 -13.09 0.89
C LEU A 98 19.50 -12.55 -0.47
N TRP A 99 20.11 -11.37 -0.50
CA TRP A 99 20.73 -10.81 -1.70
C TRP A 99 21.92 -11.63 -2.18
N ASP A 100 22.75 -12.13 -1.27
CA ASP A 100 23.95 -12.94 -1.56
C ASP A 100 23.61 -14.36 -2.04
N SER A 101 22.35 -14.80 -1.94
CA SER A 101 21.94 -16.13 -2.38
C SER A 101 22.02 -16.34 -3.90
N GLY A 102 22.02 -15.27 -4.70
CA GLY A 102 21.97 -15.33 -6.16
C GLY A 102 20.65 -15.84 -6.75
N ILE A 103 19.66 -16.18 -5.91
CA ILE A 103 18.33 -16.65 -6.34
C ILE A 103 17.39 -15.45 -6.37
N THR A 104 16.92 -15.07 -7.56
CA THR A 104 16.12 -13.84 -7.74
C THR A 104 14.88 -13.76 -6.84
N ALA A 105 14.27 -14.90 -6.51
CA ALA A 105 13.14 -14.94 -5.57
C ALA A 105 13.55 -14.54 -4.14
N ASN A 106 14.68 -15.04 -3.66
CA ASN A 106 15.23 -14.70 -2.35
C ASN A 106 15.72 -13.26 -2.32
N MET A 107 16.46 -12.84 -3.35
CA MET A 107 16.94 -11.46 -3.45
C MET A 107 15.78 -10.47 -3.37
N ARG A 108 14.68 -10.75 -4.10
CA ARG A 108 13.45 -9.97 -4.05
C ARG A 108 12.82 -9.97 -2.66
N GLN A 109 12.83 -11.11 -1.95
CA GLN A 109 12.33 -11.19 -0.58
C GLN A 109 13.14 -10.29 0.35
N GLY A 110 14.48 -10.34 0.28
CA GLY A 110 15.33 -9.46 1.09
C GLY A 110 15.05 -7.98 0.84
N SER A 111 14.76 -7.59 -0.40
CA SER A 111 14.33 -6.22 -0.68
C SER A 111 12.98 -5.88 -0.02
N TYR A 112 12.00 -6.78 -0.06
CA TYR A 112 10.71 -6.55 0.59
C TYR A 112 10.83 -6.45 2.12
N ASP A 113 11.68 -7.28 2.74
CA ASP A 113 11.90 -7.26 4.19
C ASP A 113 12.44 -5.90 4.64
N LEU A 114 13.46 -5.36 3.93
CA LEU A 114 13.98 -4.03 4.22
C LEU A 114 12.97 -2.92 3.91
N ILE A 115 12.20 -3.04 2.82
CA ILE A 115 11.16 -2.06 2.47
C ILE A 115 10.08 -1.98 3.55
N ASP A 116 9.61 -3.11 4.07
CA ASP A 116 8.60 -3.12 5.13
C ASP A 116 9.16 -2.54 6.44
N PHE A 117 10.40 -2.86 6.78
CA PHE A 117 11.11 -2.21 7.89
C PHE A 117 11.16 -0.69 7.73
N LEU A 118 11.58 -0.19 6.56
CA LEU A 118 11.68 1.26 6.30
C LEU A 118 10.30 1.93 6.37
N LYS A 119 9.27 1.33 5.76
CA LYS A 119 7.89 1.85 5.83
C LYS A 119 7.39 1.97 7.27
N ASP A 120 7.56 0.94 8.09
CA ASP A 120 7.10 0.97 9.47
C ASP A 120 7.85 2.01 10.31
N ASN A 121 9.15 2.21 10.06
CA ASN A 121 9.90 3.28 10.72
C ASN A 121 9.49 4.67 10.24
N TRP A 122 9.18 4.85 8.96
CA TRP A 122 8.65 6.11 8.47
C TRP A 122 7.26 6.42 9.04
N VAL A 123 6.40 5.41 9.20
CA VAL A 123 5.11 5.54 9.91
C VAL A 123 5.34 5.98 11.36
N LYS A 124 6.33 5.42 12.07
CA LYS A 124 6.67 5.86 13.44
C LYS A 124 7.23 7.29 13.48
N LEU A 125 7.99 7.70 12.47
CA LEU A 125 8.44 9.09 12.34
C LEU A 125 7.26 10.05 12.08
N ALA A 126 6.24 9.61 11.36
CA ALA A 126 5.04 10.39 11.14
C ALA A 126 4.28 10.72 12.44
N GLU A 127 4.47 9.94 13.52
CA GLU A 127 3.87 10.22 14.83
C GLU A 127 4.36 11.55 15.44
N PHE A 128 5.47 12.13 14.98
CA PHE A 128 5.92 13.47 15.42
C PHE A 128 5.14 14.62 14.76
N TYR A 129 4.35 14.32 13.73
CA TYR A 129 3.50 15.28 13.03
C TYR A 129 2.07 15.24 13.58
N PRO A 130 1.26 16.29 13.36
CA PRO A 130 -0.17 16.23 13.68
C PRO A 130 -0.89 15.08 12.96
N PRO A 131 -2.01 14.57 13.52
CA PRO A 131 -2.85 13.62 12.80
C PRO A 131 -3.27 14.15 11.42
N LEU A 132 -3.30 13.27 10.41
CA LEU A 132 -3.66 13.58 9.03
C LEU A 132 -2.80 14.67 8.36
N HIS A 133 -1.57 14.89 8.84
CA HIS A 133 -0.66 15.89 8.28
C HIS A 133 -0.30 15.64 6.81
N PHE A 134 -0.21 14.37 6.41
CA PHE A 134 0.22 13.98 5.07
C PHE A 134 -0.98 13.82 4.14
N ASP A 135 -1.31 14.88 3.38
CA ASP A 135 -2.40 14.88 2.39
C ASP A 135 -3.78 14.48 2.97
N GLY A 136 -4.02 14.80 4.24
CA GLY A 136 -5.25 14.41 4.93
C GLY A 136 -5.42 12.91 5.16
N LYS A 137 -4.37 12.10 4.90
CA LYS A 137 -4.38 10.64 5.01
C LYS A 137 -3.74 10.17 6.32
N GLU A 138 -4.12 8.98 6.75
CA GLU A 138 -3.38 8.28 7.81
C GLU A 138 -1.95 7.98 7.32
N PRO A 139 -0.91 8.11 8.17
CA PRO A 139 0.47 7.95 7.75
C PRO A 139 0.76 6.62 7.03
N ARG A 140 0.17 5.53 7.51
CA ARG A 140 0.33 4.20 6.89
C ARG A 140 -0.23 4.15 5.48
N ASP A 141 -1.35 4.82 5.22
CA ASP A 141 -1.98 4.86 3.90
C ASP A 141 -1.17 5.73 2.95
N TYR A 142 -0.75 6.93 3.39
CA TYR A 142 0.10 7.83 2.62
C TYR A 142 1.41 7.14 2.20
N ILE A 143 2.11 6.53 3.16
CA ILE A 143 3.41 5.87 2.92
C ILE A 143 3.24 4.63 2.03
N SER A 144 2.15 3.87 2.20
CA SER A 144 1.87 2.70 1.36
C SER A 144 1.57 3.12 -0.09
N GLU A 145 0.80 4.19 -0.28
CA GLU A 145 0.52 4.75 -1.60
C GLU A 145 1.79 5.28 -2.26
N TYR A 146 2.60 6.05 -1.54
CA TYR A 146 3.91 6.51 -2.00
C TYR A 146 4.76 5.33 -2.48
N THR A 147 4.92 4.30 -1.65
CA THR A 147 5.74 3.12 -1.98
C THR A 147 5.23 2.41 -3.22
N LYS A 148 3.91 2.21 -3.33
CA LYS A 148 3.28 1.60 -4.51
C LYS A 148 3.55 2.41 -5.79
N ASN A 149 3.51 3.74 -5.70
CA ASN A 149 3.81 4.62 -6.83
C ASN A 149 5.27 4.51 -7.24
N ARG A 150 6.21 4.38 -6.28
CA ARG A 150 7.64 4.16 -6.57
C ARG A 150 7.89 2.81 -7.25
N PHE A 151 7.26 1.74 -6.78
CA PHE A 151 7.29 0.45 -7.48
C PHE A 151 6.80 0.56 -8.93
N SER A 152 5.67 1.25 -9.13
CA SER A 152 5.07 1.42 -10.46
C SER A 152 5.97 2.21 -11.40
N PHE A 153 6.54 3.31 -10.90
CA PHE A 153 7.48 4.14 -11.64
C PHE A 153 8.74 3.37 -12.06
N HIS A 154 9.45 2.75 -11.10
CA HIS A 154 10.70 2.06 -11.38
C HIS A 154 10.51 0.86 -12.31
N ARG A 155 9.40 0.12 -12.12
CA ARG A 155 9.07 -0.98 -13.02
C ARG A 155 8.86 -0.49 -14.45
N ALA A 156 8.07 0.56 -14.65
CA ALA A 156 7.85 1.12 -15.98
C ALA A 156 9.15 1.62 -16.62
N ASN A 157 10.04 2.21 -15.82
CA ASN A 157 11.34 2.69 -16.29
C ASN A 157 12.30 1.55 -16.70
N LEU A 158 12.26 0.42 -16.00
CA LEU A 158 13.09 -0.76 -16.26
C LEU A 158 12.53 -1.70 -17.34
N GLU A 159 11.28 -1.49 -17.77
CA GLU A 159 10.60 -2.28 -18.80
C GLU A 159 10.18 -1.39 -19.99
N PRO A 160 11.13 -0.82 -20.77
CA PRO A 160 10.83 0.16 -21.81
C PRO A 160 9.97 -0.39 -22.96
N ASN A 161 9.95 -1.72 -23.14
CA ASN A 161 9.15 -2.40 -24.15
C ASN A 161 7.76 -2.82 -23.62
N GLY A 162 7.40 -2.40 -22.42
CA GLY A 162 6.10 -2.67 -21.79
C GLY A 162 6.17 -3.69 -20.64
N PRO A 163 5.10 -3.79 -19.84
CA PRO A 163 5.09 -4.59 -18.61
C PRO A 163 5.42 -6.07 -18.85
N GLY A 164 6.32 -6.63 -18.03
CA GLY A 164 6.71 -8.04 -18.07
C GLY A 164 7.85 -8.38 -19.02
N THR A 165 8.43 -7.38 -19.71
CA THR A 165 9.51 -7.61 -20.70
C THR A 165 10.90 -7.79 -20.09
N GLY A 166 11.11 -7.39 -18.83
CA GLY A 166 12.45 -7.38 -18.22
C GLY A 166 12.85 -8.65 -17.45
N GLY A 167 12.00 -9.68 -17.44
CA GLY A 167 12.27 -10.93 -16.71
C GLY A 167 12.29 -10.77 -15.18
N SER A 168 12.84 -11.77 -14.49
CA SER A 168 12.83 -11.79 -13.01
C SER A 168 13.76 -10.76 -12.38
N ILE A 169 14.85 -10.38 -13.06
CA ILE A 169 15.86 -9.45 -12.54
C ILE A 169 15.30 -8.05 -12.29
N VAL A 170 14.35 -7.59 -13.12
CA VAL A 170 13.68 -6.29 -12.91
C VAL A 170 13.05 -6.20 -11.53
N HIS A 171 12.48 -7.29 -11.00
CA HIS A 171 11.88 -7.26 -9.65
C HIS A 171 12.91 -7.02 -8.54
N VAL A 172 14.15 -7.47 -8.74
CA VAL A 172 15.25 -7.24 -7.81
C VAL A 172 15.72 -5.79 -7.91
N MET A 173 15.92 -5.28 -9.13
CA MET A 173 16.35 -3.90 -9.38
C MET A 173 15.34 -2.88 -8.83
N VAL A 174 14.05 -3.06 -9.13
CA VAL A 174 12.96 -2.22 -8.58
C VAL A 174 12.98 -2.23 -7.05
N GLY A 175 13.25 -3.37 -6.43
CA GLY A 175 13.37 -3.47 -4.97
C GLY A 175 14.48 -2.55 -4.42
N GLY A 176 15.67 -2.59 -5.03
CA GLY A 176 16.78 -1.70 -4.69
C GLY A 176 16.46 -0.22 -4.87
N ASP A 177 15.81 0.13 -5.99
CA ASP A 177 15.44 1.52 -6.27
C ASP A 177 14.39 2.06 -5.28
N VAL A 178 13.41 1.24 -4.88
CA VAL A 178 12.40 1.60 -3.87
C VAL A 178 13.02 1.75 -2.49
N ILE A 179 14.00 0.90 -2.12
CA ILE A 179 14.76 1.05 -0.88
C ILE A 179 15.43 2.43 -0.85
N ALA A 180 16.16 2.80 -1.91
CA ALA A 180 16.86 4.08 -1.98
C ALA A 180 15.89 5.28 -1.84
N ASP A 181 14.71 5.21 -2.45
CA ASP A 181 13.68 6.25 -2.28
C ASP A 181 13.20 6.37 -0.83
N LEU A 182 12.90 5.25 -0.17
CA LEU A 182 12.41 5.24 1.21
C LEU A 182 13.48 5.73 2.18
N GLU A 183 14.74 5.35 1.97
CA GLU A 183 15.85 5.83 2.79
C GLU A 183 16.03 7.34 2.69
N LYS A 184 15.90 7.88 1.48
CA LYS A 184 15.94 9.31 1.24
C LYS A 184 14.77 10.02 1.94
N MET A 185 13.57 9.47 1.87
CA MET A 185 12.40 10.07 2.52
C MET A 185 12.52 10.07 4.05
N ILE A 186 13.07 9.01 4.64
CA ILE A 186 13.36 8.96 6.07
C ILE A 186 14.42 10.00 6.44
N GLU A 187 15.49 10.11 5.66
CA GLU A 187 16.53 11.12 5.87
C GLU A 187 15.96 12.55 5.83
N GLU A 188 15.13 12.87 4.84
CA GLU A 188 14.46 14.17 4.71
C GLU A 188 13.50 14.45 5.88
N THR A 189 12.77 13.43 6.33
CA THR A 189 11.87 13.55 7.48
C THR A 189 12.65 13.84 8.77
N VAL A 190 13.77 13.12 9.00
CA VAL A 190 14.62 13.34 10.18
C VAL A 190 15.32 14.69 10.13
N CYS A 191 15.78 15.12 8.94
CA CYS A 191 16.32 16.47 8.73
C CYS A 191 15.32 17.55 9.17
N THR A 192 14.05 17.39 8.77
CA THR A 192 13.00 18.35 9.13
C THR A 192 12.73 18.37 10.64
N LEU A 193 12.73 17.19 11.28
CA LEU A 193 12.55 17.08 12.72
C LEU A 193 13.73 17.66 13.51
N SER A 194 14.97 17.49 13.03
CA SER A 194 16.15 18.05 13.69
C SER A 194 16.20 19.58 13.66
N LEU A 195 15.60 20.22 12.65
CA LEU A 195 15.48 21.69 12.62
C LEU A 195 14.64 22.24 13.78
N ASN A 196 13.83 21.39 14.41
CA ASN A 196 12.95 21.75 15.51
C ASN A 196 13.38 21.11 16.85
N SER A 197 14.61 20.58 16.93
CA SER A 197 15.10 19.88 18.11
C SER A 197 16.62 19.84 18.19
N ASP A 198 17.18 20.47 19.22
CA ASP A 198 18.63 20.44 19.49
C ASP A 198 19.15 19.06 19.93
N SER A 199 18.25 18.12 20.24
CA SER A 199 18.61 16.76 20.66
C SER A 199 18.95 15.81 19.50
N ILE A 200 18.85 16.29 18.25
CA ILE A 200 19.12 15.50 17.04
C ILE A 200 20.32 16.10 16.29
N GLU A 201 21.49 15.52 16.51
CA GLU A 201 22.71 15.83 15.76
C GLU A 201 22.63 15.26 14.33
N PHE A 202 21.91 15.95 13.45
CA PHE A 202 21.54 15.43 12.13
C PHE A 202 22.75 15.09 11.24
N THR A 203 23.82 15.87 11.30
CA THR A 203 25.02 15.62 10.48
C THR A 203 25.64 14.26 10.81
N GLU A 204 25.81 13.96 12.10
CA GLU A 204 26.32 12.67 12.56
C GLU A 204 25.32 11.55 12.26
N TRP A 205 24.04 11.76 12.59
CA TRP A 205 22.97 10.81 12.32
C TRP A 205 22.92 10.40 10.84
N LYS A 206 23.07 11.37 9.93
CA LYS A 206 23.07 11.16 8.48
C LYS A 206 24.28 10.38 7.99
N GLN A 207 25.45 10.58 8.59
CA GLN A 207 26.64 9.78 8.27
C GLN A 207 26.42 8.31 8.66
N GLN A 208 25.89 8.08 9.86
CA GLN A 208 25.54 6.74 10.34
C GLN A 208 24.45 6.10 9.47
N TRP A 209 23.39 6.85 9.12
CA TRP A 209 22.29 6.38 8.28
C TRP A 209 22.73 5.89 6.90
N ARG A 210 23.76 6.55 6.34
CA ARG A 210 24.33 6.23 5.02
C ARG A 210 25.47 5.20 5.10
N GLY A 211 25.77 4.65 6.28
CA GLY A 211 26.87 3.70 6.47
C GLY A 211 28.26 4.30 6.22
N LYS A 212 28.44 5.61 6.43
CA LYS A 212 29.70 6.34 6.23
C LYS A 212 30.46 6.64 7.52
N ALA A 213 30.07 6.00 8.62
CA ALA A 213 30.63 6.14 9.96
C ALA A 213 31.34 4.87 10.39
#